data_AF-A0A522W3N4-F1
#
_entry.id   AF-A0A522W3N4-F1
#
_cell.length_a   1.000
_cell.length_b   1.000
_cell.length_c   1.000
_cell.angle_alpha   90.00
_cell.angle_beta   90.00
_cell.angle_gamma   90.00
#
_symmetry.space_group_name_H-M   'P 1'
#
loop_
_entity.id
_entity.type
_entity.pdbx_description
1 polymer ?
#
loop_
_entity_poly.entity_id
_entity_poly.type
_entity_poly.pdbx_seq_one_letter_code
_entity_poly.pdbx_strand_id
1 'polypeptide(L)'
;MNWTPSLVEERLAEAADTLRRLPDTRVQGHASTWPPYIQECLATEDVTLRRPPPSAAAITRMDETLPWLRHLDPVDARIVWLRADGDPWKV
;
A
#
# COMPACT_ATOMS: atom_id res chain seq x y z
N MET A 1 -10.91 -23.14 3.59
CA MET A 1 -11.45 -21.79 3.88
C MET A 1 -12.46 -21.50 2.79
N ASN A 2 -13.71 -21.19 3.14
CA ASN A 2 -14.75 -20.95 2.15
C ASN A 2 -14.77 -19.45 1.81
N TRP A 3 -14.67 -19.13 0.53
CA TRP A 3 -14.74 -17.75 0.07
C TRP A 3 -16.18 -17.24 0.13
N THR A 4 -16.39 -16.14 0.82
CA THR A 4 -17.65 -15.40 0.82
C THR A 4 -17.43 -14.02 0.19
N PRO A 5 -18.46 -13.39 -0.39
CA PRO A 5 -18.34 -12.03 -0.93
C PRO A 5 -17.77 -11.03 0.09
N SER A 6 -18.25 -11.08 1.34
CA SER A 6 -17.74 -10.21 2.42
C SER A 6 -16.26 -10.42 2.72
N LEU A 7 -15.77 -11.66 2.65
CA LEU A 7 -14.34 -11.94 2.84
C LEU A 7 -13.50 -11.37 1.68
N VAL A 8 -14.03 -11.39 0.46
CA VAL A 8 -13.37 -10.76 -0.69
C VAL A 8 -13.31 -9.25 -0.52
N GLU A 9 -14.40 -8.63 -0.05
CA GLU A 9 -14.43 -7.19 0.27
C GLU A 9 -13.42 -6.82 1.35
N GLU A 10 -13.35 -7.59 2.45
CA GLU A 10 -12.38 -7.38 3.53
C GLU A 10 -10.93 -7.47 3.03
N ARG A 11 -10.65 -8.41 2.12
CA ARG A 11 -9.32 -8.57 1.54
C ARG A 11 -8.93 -7.40 0.64
N LEU A 12 -9.86 -6.88 -0.14
CA LEU A 12 -9.62 -5.70 -0.96
C LEU A 12 -9.42 -4.46 -0.09
N ALA A 13 -10.19 -4.30 0.98
CA ALA A 13 -10.01 -3.20 1.94
C ALA A 13 -8.65 -3.29 2.68
N GLU A 14 -8.23 -4.49 3.09
CA GLU A 14 -6.90 -4.73 3.67
C GLU A 14 -5.78 -4.37 2.68
N ALA A 15 -5.95 -4.74 1.40
CA ALA A 15 -4.98 -4.43 0.35
C ALA A 15 -4.85 -2.92 0.13
N ALA A 16 -5.97 -2.18 0.06
CA ALA A 16 -5.96 -0.72 -0.07
C ALA A 16 -5.31 -0.04 1.14
N ASP A 17 -5.63 -0.46 2.36
CA ASP A 17 -5.00 0.08 3.57
C ASP A 17 -3.49 -0.25 3.65
N THR A 18 -3.09 -1.43 3.20
CA THR A 18 -1.67 -1.83 3.09
C THR A 18 -0.95 -0.91 2.10
N LEU A 19 -1.50 -0.71 0.91
CA LEU A 19 -0.92 0.12 -0.13
C LEU A 19 -0.74 1.58 0.32
N ARG A 20 -1.71 2.13 1.07
CA ARG A 20 -1.63 3.48 1.65
C ARG A 20 -0.52 3.66 2.69
N ARG A 21 -0.11 2.57 3.35
CA ARG A 21 0.96 2.59 4.36
C ARG A 21 2.34 2.31 3.75
N LEU A 22 2.41 1.87 2.50
CA LEU A 22 3.69 1.68 1.85
C LEU A 22 4.39 3.04 1.70
N PRO A 23 5.71 3.09 1.88
CA PRO A 23 6.45 4.32 1.62
C PRO A 23 6.30 4.71 0.15
N ASP A 24 6.08 6.00 -0.12
CA ASP A 24 6.15 6.55 -1.47
C ASP A 24 7.48 6.10 -2.09
N THR A 25 7.39 5.21 -3.07
CA THR A 25 8.56 4.69 -3.76
C THR A 25 9.05 5.79 -4.70
N ARG A 26 9.79 6.77 -4.15
CA ARG A 26 10.78 7.45 -4.96
C ARG A 26 11.82 6.37 -5.25
N VAL A 27 11.82 5.85 -6.46
CA VAL A 27 12.98 5.11 -6.97
C VAL A 27 14.13 6.12 -7.00
N GLN A 28 14.76 6.35 -5.85
CA GLN A 28 16.12 6.81 -5.82
C GLN A 28 16.87 5.70 -6.53
N GLY A 29 17.20 5.94 -7.81
CA GLY A 29 18.02 5.00 -8.58
C GLY A 29 19.21 4.58 -7.72
N HIS A 30 19.66 3.34 -7.87
CA HIS A 30 20.73 2.75 -7.08
C HIS A 30 21.96 3.68 -7.04
N ALA A 31 21.99 4.58 -6.06
CA ALA A 31 23.13 5.44 -5.80
C ALA A 31 24.00 4.65 -4.83
N SER A 32 24.81 3.74 -5.39
CA SER A 32 25.94 3.17 -4.66
C SER A 32 27.00 4.25 -4.48
N THR A 33 26.76 5.23 -3.62
CA THR A 33 27.82 6.07 -3.08
C THR A 33 27.83 5.83 -1.59
N TRP A 34 28.58 4.81 -1.18
CA TRP A 34 28.95 4.66 0.22
C TRP A 34 29.72 5.94 0.61
N PRO A 35 29.27 6.71 1.62
CA PRO A 35 29.93 7.96 1.90
C PRO A 35 31.27 7.71 2.59
N PRO A 36 32.31 8.52 2.31
CA PRO A 36 33.46 8.58 3.20
C PRO A 36 32.98 9.18 4.52
N TYR A 37 33.04 8.38 5.59
CA TYR A 37 32.78 8.72 7.00
C TYR A 37 32.08 10.07 7.26
N ILE A 38 30.76 10.08 7.37
CA ILE A 38 29.98 11.27 7.73
C ILE A 38 29.89 11.36 9.25
N GLN A 39 30.36 12.48 9.78
CA GLN A 39 30.26 12.88 11.18
C GLN A 39 28.77 13.08 11.56
N GLU A 40 28.34 12.32 12.57
CA GLU A 40 27.09 12.38 13.35
C GLU A 40 26.01 13.36 12.85
N CYS A 41 25.00 12.83 12.16
CA CYS A 41 23.80 13.55 11.76
C CYS A 41 22.93 13.92 12.99
N LEU A 42 23.17 15.09 13.58
CA LEU A 42 22.25 15.74 14.54
C LEU A 42 21.29 16.68 13.81
N ALA A 43 20.59 16.18 12.79
CA ALA A 43 19.43 16.88 12.25
C ALA A 43 18.19 16.28 12.90
N THR A 44 17.52 17.05 13.78
CA THR A 44 16.17 16.73 14.23
C THR A 44 15.25 16.90 13.02
N GLU A 45 15.08 15.83 12.24
CA GLU A 45 14.00 15.77 11.27
C GLU A 45 12.68 15.90 12.03
N ASP A 46 11.79 16.79 11.58
CA ASP A 46 10.41 16.83 12.05
C ASP A 46 9.78 15.47 11.76
N VAL A 47 9.75 14.60 12.77
CA VAL A 47 9.14 13.27 12.68
C VAL A 47 7.64 13.46 12.56
N THR A 48 7.14 13.60 11.33
CA THR A 48 5.72 13.45 11.07
C THR A 48 5.32 12.06 11.54
N LEU A 49 4.37 11.98 12.49
CA LEU A 49 3.85 10.71 12.97
C LEU A 49 3.16 9.98 11.81
N ARG A 50 3.90 9.07 11.17
CA ARG A 50 3.36 8.19 10.12
C ARG A 50 2.77 6.95 10.77
N ARG A 51 1.73 6.39 10.16
CA ARG A 51 1.23 5.06 10.53
C ARG A 51 2.38 4.06 10.39
N PRO A 52 2.46 3.06 11.28
CA PRO A 52 3.51 2.05 11.19
C PRO A 52 3.41 1.32 9.84
N PRO A 53 4.55 0.88 9.28
CA PRO A 53 4.58 0.14 8.03
C PRO A 53 3.73 -1.14 8.15
N PRO A 54 3.17 -1.64 7.04
CA PRO A 54 2.40 -2.87 7.06
C PRO A 54 3.29 -4.08 7.38
N SER A 55 2.69 -5.14 7.91
CA SER A 55 3.42 -6.39 8.16
C SER A 55 3.73 -7.11 6.83
N ALA A 56 4.80 -7.90 6.80
CA ALA A 56 5.15 -8.69 5.61
C ALA A 56 4.02 -9.61 5.15
N ALA A 57 3.25 -10.16 6.10
CA ALA A 57 2.08 -10.97 5.80
C ALA A 57 0.93 -10.17 5.16
N ALA A 58 0.75 -8.91 5.56
CA ALA A 58 -0.24 -8.02 4.93
C ALA A 58 0.19 -7.65 3.49
N ILE A 59 1.49 -7.41 3.27
CA ILE A 59 2.04 -7.17 1.92
C ILE A 59 1.82 -8.41 1.03
N THR A 60 2.11 -9.61 1.55
CA THR A 60 1.89 -10.85 0.81
C THR A 60 0.43 -11.02 0.41
N ARG A 61 -0.52 -10.76 1.33
CA ARG A 61 -1.96 -10.81 1.02
C ARG A 61 -2.39 -9.73 0.03
N MET A 62 -1.82 -8.52 0.12
CA MET A 62 -2.03 -7.47 -0.87
C MET A 62 -1.58 -7.94 -2.26
N ASP A 63 -0.39 -8.53 -2.38
CA ASP A 63 0.13 -9.04 -3.66
C ASP A 63 -0.73 -10.18 -4.24
N GLU A 64 -1.35 -11.00 -3.39
CA GLU A 64 -2.30 -12.05 -3.81
C GLU A 64 -3.66 -11.49 -4.28
N THR A 65 -4.09 -10.35 -3.73
CA THR A 65 -5.43 -9.78 -3.93
C THR A 65 -5.50 -8.79 -5.08
N LEU A 66 -4.45 -7.97 -5.30
CA LEU A 66 -4.41 -7.01 -6.40
C LEU A 66 -4.63 -7.64 -7.80
N PRO A 67 -4.12 -8.85 -8.10
CA PRO A 67 -4.40 -9.52 -9.37
C PRO A 67 -5.87 -9.85 -9.61
N TRP A 68 -6.71 -9.96 -8.58
CA TRP A 68 -8.15 -10.27 -8.74
C TRP A 68 -8.86 -9.23 -9.59
N LEU A 69 -8.47 -7.96 -9.47
CA LEU A 69 -9.04 -6.86 -10.25
C LEU A 69 -8.80 -7.03 -11.76
N ARG A 70 -7.77 -7.80 -12.17
CA ARG A 70 -7.48 -8.08 -13.59
C ARG A 70 -8.50 -9.00 -14.25
N HIS A 71 -9.34 -9.67 -13.47
CA HIS A 71 -10.43 -10.52 -13.98
C HIS A 71 -11.74 -9.75 -14.22
N LEU A 72 -11.79 -8.47 -13.88
CA LEU A 72 -12.94 -7.60 -14.09
C LEU A 72 -12.71 -6.71 -15.31
N ASP A 73 -13.80 -6.16 -15.88
CA ASP A 73 -13.69 -5.07 -16.85
C ASP A 73 -12.96 -3.87 -16.21
N PRO A 74 -12.15 -3.10 -16.95
CA PRO A 74 -11.43 -1.96 -16.40
C PRO A 74 -12.31 -0.94 -15.65
N VAL A 75 -13.55 -0.72 -16.09
CA VAL A 75 -14.48 0.21 -15.41
C VAL A 75 -14.94 -0.38 -14.08
N ASP A 76 -15.33 -1.64 -14.07
CA ASP A 76 -15.78 -2.35 -12.87
C ASP A 76 -14.65 -2.49 -11.84
N ALA A 77 -13.44 -2.84 -12.30
CA ALA A 77 -12.25 -2.88 -11.47
C ALA A 77 -12.00 -1.54 -10.76
N ARG A 78 -12.20 -0.42 -11.47
CA ARG A 78 -12.05 0.92 -10.89
C ARG A 78 -13.12 1.20 -9.84
N ILE A 79 -14.38 0.85 -10.10
CA ILE A 79 -15.48 1.04 -9.13
C ILE A 79 -15.22 0.22 -7.86
N VAL A 80 -14.83 -1.05 -8.01
CA VAL A 80 -14.47 -1.94 -6.90
C VAL A 80 -13.30 -1.37 -6.11
N TRP A 81 -12.26 -0.88 -6.78
CA TRP A 81 -11.11 -0.27 -6.10
C TRP A 81 -11.48 0.98 -5.33
N LEU A 82 -12.23 1.92 -5.93
CA LEU A 82 -12.70 3.14 -5.24
C LEU A 82 -13.52 2.78 -3.99
N ARG A 83 -14.34 1.72 -4.08
CA ARG A 83 -15.09 1.23 -2.93
C ARG A 83 -14.17 0.69 -1.81
N ALA A 84 -13.15 -0.06 -2.17
CA ALA A 84 -12.18 -0.64 -1.23
C ALA A 84 -11.25 0.41 -0.61
N ASP A 85 -10.84 1.42 -1.38
CA ASP A 85 -10.02 2.54 -0.89
C ASP A 85 -10.80 3.44 0.08
N GLY A 86 -12.13 3.39 0.01
CA GLY A 86 -13.02 4.16 0.88
C GLY A 86 -13.39 5.52 0.29
N ASP A 87 -13.28 5.68 -1.02
CA ASP A 87 -13.66 6.91 -1.70
C ASP A 87 -15.17 7.19 -1.54
N PRO A 88 -15.55 8.44 -1.23
CA PRO A 88 -16.95 8.80 -1.09
C PRO A 88 -17.67 8.77 -2.44
N TRP A 89 -18.87 8.19 -2.45
CA TRP A 89 -19.69 8.01 -3.66
C TRP A 89 -20.43 9.28 -4.11
N LYS A 90 -20.45 10.29 -3.25
CA LYS A 90 -21.04 11.61 -3.51
C LYS A 90 -20.13 12.65 -2.88
N VAL A 91 -19.90 13.73 -3.64
CA VAL A 91 -19.28 14.96 -3.15
C VAL A 91 -20.37 15.90 -2.66
#